data_AF-A0AAN8J1J7-F1
#
_entry.id   AF-A0AAN8J1J7-F1
#
_cell.length_a   1.000
_cell.length_b   1.000
_cell.length_c   1.000
_cell.angle_alpha   90.00
_cell.angle_beta   90.00
_cell.angle_gamma   90.00
#
_symmetry.space_group_name_H-M   'P 1'
#
loop_
_entity.id
_entity.type
_entity.pdbx_description
1 polymer ?
#
loop_
_entity_poly.entity_id
_entity_poly.type
_entity_poly.pdbx_seq_one_letter_code
_entity_poly.pdbx_strand_id
1 'polypeptide(L)'
;MKRRDTDLWILFTNWGRIGMGRGEYQTTPFSTLEAAMKEFKSVWRSKTGQDWGPFAQFQVLPKKYRLVETTKKVCNLSEISLNFVEKKEESLIRRSIQDISNVEKLKTYAKEIDRSMWCPFGHISEASIKKARSILDDCEKNVEELEKVLAKENHTDADVLRVFETSRSLSGEFYSTFPIADFEYGAVKIFDNKDDINRARESLVRMSEVEVGTRLLTGA
;
A
#
# COMPACT_ATOMS: atom_id res chain seq x y z
N MET A 1 22.60 3.43 31.83
CA MET A 1 22.10 2.84 33.09
C MET A 1 21.25 1.61 32.73
N LYS A 2 21.84 0.41 32.69
CA LYS A 2 21.12 -0.86 32.40
C LYS A 2 20.63 -1.42 33.74
N ARG A 3 19.31 -1.44 33.98
CA ARG A 3 18.72 -2.31 35.02
C ARG A 3 18.66 -3.71 34.41
N ARG A 4 19.38 -4.67 35.00
CA ARG A 4 19.61 -6.01 34.43
C ARG A 4 18.47 -7.00 34.69
N ASP A 5 17.46 -6.63 35.49
CA ASP A 5 16.51 -7.61 36.07
C ASP A 5 15.03 -7.25 35.87
N THR A 6 14.69 -6.36 34.95
CA THR A 6 13.29 -6.02 34.63
C THR A 6 13.07 -6.00 33.14
N ASP A 7 12.13 -6.83 32.67
CA ASP A 7 11.65 -6.80 31.29
C ASP A 7 10.98 -5.46 31.01
N LEU A 8 11.44 -4.78 29.95
CA LEU A 8 10.89 -3.52 29.49
C LEU A 8 10.03 -3.79 28.26
N TRP A 9 8.72 -3.53 28.38
CA TRP A 9 7.78 -3.63 27.28
C TRP A 9 7.56 -2.25 26.68
N ILE A 10 7.62 -2.14 25.35
CA ILE A 10 7.48 -0.85 24.66
C ILE A 10 6.28 -0.92 23.72
N LEU A 11 5.30 -0.05 23.94
CA LEU A 11 4.26 0.22 22.95
C LEU A 11 4.73 1.35 22.03
N PHE A 12 4.91 1.02 20.76
CA PHE A 12 5.24 1.99 19.73
C PHE A 12 4.00 2.29 18.88
N THR A 13 3.71 3.57 18.70
CA THR A 13 2.61 4.07 17.87
C THR A 13 3.16 5.14 16.95
N ASN A 14 2.78 5.09 15.67
CA ASN A 14 3.21 6.04 14.64
C ASN A 14 1.98 6.41 13.79
N TRP A 15 1.80 7.70 13.54
CA TRP A 15 0.71 8.23 12.73
C TRP A 15 1.16 9.48 11.99
N GLY A 16 0.47 9.78 10.90
CA GLY A 16 0.75 10.95 10.10
C GLY A 16 0.09 10.82 8.74
N ARG A 17 0.34 11.80 7.89
CA ARG A 17 -0.01 11.67 6.48
C ARG A 17 0.93 10.70 5.80
N ILE A 18 0.36 9.87 4.94
CA ILE A 18 1.12 9.00 4.05
C ILE A 18 1.90 9.91 3.09
N GLY A 19 3.18 9.62 2.87
CA GLY A 19 4.06 10.44 2.00
C GLY A 19 5.04 11.34 2.75
N MET A 20 4.57 12.02 3.80
CA MET A 20 5.27 13.14 4.44
C MET A 20 6.58 12.79 5.20
N GLY A 21 7.17 11.62 4.98
CA GLY A 21 8.36 11.17 5.68
C GLY A 21 8.07 10.79 7.13
N ARG A 22 8.72 11.44 8.09
CA ARG A 22 8.60 11.11 9.51
C ARG A 22 7.33 11.72 10.10
N GLY A 23 6.31 10.88 10.29
CA GLY A 23 5.10 11.23 11.04
C GLY A 23 5.36 11.49 12.52
N GLU A 24 4.28 11.72 13.26
CA GLU A 24 4.30 11.75 14.72
C GLU A 24 4.35 10.32 15.26
N TYR A 25 5.09 10.14 16.35
CA TYR A 25 5.19 8.85 17.01
C TYR A 25 5.25 9.02 18.50
N GLN A 26 4.81 7.98 19.20
CA GLN A 26 4.90 7.88 20.65
C GLN A 26 5.42 6.49 21.02
N THR A 27 6.37 6.50 21.95
CA THR A 27 6.98 5.32 22.53
C THR A 27 6.67 5.31 24.03
N THR A 28 5.77 4.43 24.45
CA THR A 28 5.34 4.36 25.86
C THR A 28 5.95 3.12 26.51
N PRO A 29 6.82 3.28 27.53
CA PRO A 29 7.42 2.16 28.25
C PRO A 29 6.46 1.61 29.33
N PHE A 30 6.50 0.29 29.51
CA PHE A 30 5.74 -0.44 30.52
C PHE A 30 6.64 -1.45 31.24
N SER A 31 6.37 -1.65 32.54
CA SER A 31 7.07 -2.63 33.38
C SER A 31 6.49 -4.05 33.30
N THR A 32 5.30 -4.21 32.72
CA THR A 32 4.65 -5.52 32.54
C THR A 32 3.98 -5.62 31.16
N LEU A 33 3.89 -6.85 30.64
CA LEU A 33 3.22 -7.13 29.38
C LEU A 33 1.72 -6.82 29.47
N GLU A 34 1.08 -7.10 30.60
CA GLU A 34 -0.35 -6.89 30.80
C GLU A 34 -0.72 -5.41 30.70
N ALA A 35 0.10 -4.53 31.27
CA ALA A 35 -0.10 -3.08 31.18
C ALA A 35 0.08 -2.59 29.73
N ALA A 36 1.13 -3.05 29.04
CA ALA A 36 1.37 -2.72 27.64
C ALA A 36 0.22 -3.21 26.74
N MET A 37 -0.26 -4.44 26.96
CA MET A 37 -1.36 -5.04 26.21
C MET A 37 -2.69 -4.32 26.46
N LYS A 38 -2.94 -3.88 27.69
CA LYS A 38 -4.13 -3.07 28.02
C LYS A 38 -4.12 -1.76 27.25
N GLU A 39 -2.99 -1.05 27.23
CA GLU A 39 -2.87 0.19 26.48
C GLU A 39 -3.00 -0.04 24.97
N PHE A 40 -2.34 -1.08 24.45
CA PHE A 40 -2.46 -1.46 23.04
C PHE A 40 -3.93 -1.68 22.63
N LYS A 41 -4.69 -2.44 23.42
CA LYS A 41 -6.12 -2.69 23.15
C LYS A 41 -6.95 -1.41 23.22
N SER A 42 -6.63 -0.51 24.15
CA SER A 42 -7.27 0.80 24.29
C SER A 42 -7.06 1.65 23.03
N VAL A 43 -5.80 1.79 22.60
CA VAL A 43 -5.43 2.52 21.37
C VAL A 43 -6.08 1.88 20.15
N TRP A 44 -6.02 0.55 20.04
CA TRP A 44 -6.67 -0.21 18.96
C TRP A 44 -8.16 0.11 18.87
N ARG A 45 -8.90 -0.01 19.97
CA ARG A 45 -10.35 0.25 20.00
C ARG A 45 -10.67 1.71 19.67
N SER A 46 -9.85 2.65 20.14
CA SER A 46 -9.99 4.07 19.79
C SER A 46 -9.89 4.29 18.27
N LYS A 47 -8.89 3.67 17.63
CA LYS A 47 -8.60 3.85 16.18
C LYS A 47 -9.53 3.06 15.27
N THR A 48 -9.86 1.82 15.62
CA THR A 48 -10.66 0.90 14.77
C THR A 48 -12.14 0.92 15.12
N GLY A 49 -12.50 1.31 16.34
CA GLY A 49 -13.88 1.27 16.85
C GLY A 49 -14.32 -0.10 17.40
N GLN A 50 -13.45 -1.11 17.39
CA GLN A 50 -13.77 -2.47 17.82
C GLN A 50 -12.70 -3.06 18.74
N ASP A 51 -13.06 -4.10 19.50
CA ASP A 51 -12.11 -4.80 20.36
C ASP A 51 -11.03 -5.54 19.55
N TRP A 52 -9.86 -5.70 20.17
CA TRP A 52 -8.79 -6.52 19.59
C TRP A 52 -9.21 -7.99 19.57
N GLY A 53 -9.09 -8.63 18.41
CA GLY A 53 -9.52 -10.01 18.20
C GLY A 53 -9.04 -10.57 16.86
N PRO A 54 -9.53 -11.75 16.46
CA PRO A 54 -9.17 -12.38 15.19
C PRO A 54 -9.48 -11.49 13.99
N PHE A 55 -8.54 -11.34 13.05
CA PHE A 55 -8.74 -10.50 11.86
C PHE A 55 -9.87 -10.97 10.94
N ALA A 56 -10.20 -12.26 10.97
CA ALA A 56 -11.36 -12.80 10.25
C ALA A 56 -12.71 -12.18 10.69
N GLN A 57 -12.76 -11.58 11.89
CA GLN A 57 -13.95 -10.91 12.44
C GLN A 57 -13.83 -9.38 12.35
N PHE A 58 -12.78 -8.85 11.73
CA PHE A 58 -12.57 -7.41 11.61
C PHE A 58 -13.57 -6.79 10.62
N GLN A 59 -14.19 -5.69 11.02
CA GLN A 59 -15.15 -4.96 10.20
C GLN A 59 -14.71 -3.51 10.03
N VAL A 60 -14.77 -3.01 8.80
CA VAL A 60 -14.45 -1.62 8.51
C VAL A 60 -15.62 -0.75 8.97
N LEU A 61 -15.38 0.12 9.94
CA LEU A 61 -16.38 1.07 10.44
C LEU A 61 -16.20 2.45 9.80
N PRO A 62 -17.30 3.19 9.53
CA PRO A 62 -17.23 4.56 9.04
C PRO A 62 -16.40 5.45 9.97
N LYS A 63 -15.56 6.32 9.39
CA LYS A 63 -14.69 7.28 10.11
C LYS A 63 -13.69 6.63 11.08
N LYS A 64 -13.40 5.34 10.92
CA LYS A 64 -12.39 4.58 11.67
C LYS A 64 -11.30 4.05 10.75
N TYR A 65 -10.18 3.68 11.34
CA TYR A 65 -9.04 3.11 10.61
C TYR A 65 -9.41 1.75 10.04
N ARG A 66 -8.93 1.49 8.81
CA ARG A 66 -8.99 0.19 8.15
C ARG A 66 -7.66 -0.53 8.35
N LEU A 67 -7.69 -1.87 8.40
CA LEU A 67 -6.48 -2.67 8.33
C LEU A 67 -5.98 -2.78 6.90
N VAL A 68 -4.69 -2.50 6.73
CA VAL A 68 -3.97 -2.76 5.49
C VAL A 68 -3.14 -4.02 5.71
N GLU A 69 -3.40 -5.05 4.89
CA GLU A 69 -2.63 -6.28 4.96
C GLU A 69 -1.22 -6.03 4.41
N THR A 70 -0.23 -6.18 5.29
CA THR A 70 1.19 -6.15 4.95
C THR A 70 1.75 -7.56 5.05
N THR A 71 2.55 -7.95 4.06
CA THR A 71 3.27 -9.22 4.12
C THR A 71 4.46 -9.05 5.05
N LYS A 72 4.53 -9.88 6.11
CA LYS A 72 5.67 -9.91 7.05
C LYS A 72 6.96 -10.50 6.44
N LYS A 73 6.93 -11.00 5.20
CA LYS A 73 8.06 -11.74 4.64
C LYS A 73 9.20 -10.79 4.29
N VAL A 74 10.34 -11.12 4.90
CA VAL A 74 11.67 -10.54 4.78
C VAL A 74 12.06 -10.46 3.31
N CYS A 75 12.13 -9.24 2.80
CA CYS A 75 13.40 -8.60 2.48
C CYS A 75 13.07 -7.15 2.16
N ASN A 76 13.40 -6.21 3.04
CA ASN A 76 13.54 -4.85 2.53
C ASN A 76 14.52 -4.93 1.34
N LEU A 77 14.21 -4.33 0.19
CA LEU A 77 15.12 -4.34 -0.95
C LEU A 77 16.53 -3.84 -0.58
N SER A 78 16.63 -2.99 0.44
CA SER A 78 17.89 -2.53 1.05
C SER A 78 18.69 -3.64 1.76
N GLU A 79 18.03 -4.68 2.26
CA GLU A 79 18.64 -5.83 2.95
C GLU A 79 19.11 -6.93 1.98
N ILE A 80 18.67 -6.91 0.71
CA ILE A 80 19.11 -7.87 -0.30
C ILE A 80 20.52 -7.52 -0.75
N SER A 81 21.52 -8.23 -0.23
CA SER A 81 22.90 -8.20 -0.72
C SER A 81 23.29 -9.56 -1.28
N LEU A 82 23.15 -9.72 -2.59
CA LEU A 82 23.71 -10.87 -3.30
C LEU A 82 25.09 -10.47 -3.83
N ASN A 83 26.14 -11.03 -3.24
CA ASN A 83 27.50 -10.84 -3.74
C ASN A 83 27.74 -11.85 -4.86
N PHE A 84 27.58 -11.42 -6.11
CA PHE A 84 27.94 -12.22 -7.27
C PHE A 84 29.20 -11.67 -7.93
N VAL A 85 30.07 -12.58 -8.39
CA VAL A 85 31.21 -12.21 -9.24
C VAL A 85 30.68 -12.07 -10.66
N GLU A 86 30.65 -10.84 -11.18
CA GLU A 86 30.35 -10.62 -12.59
C GLU A 86 31.42 -11.29 -13.45
N LYS A 87 31.00 -12.30 -14.23
CA LYS A 87 31.84 -12.91 -15.26
C LYS A 87 31.42 -12.36 -16.60
N LYS A 88 32.40 -11.88 -17.37
CA LYS A 88 32.18 -11.50 -18.77
C LYS A 88 31.71 -12.73 -19.53
N GLU A 89 30.50 -12.65 -20.05
CA GLU A 89 29.80 -13.75 -20.69
C GLU A 89 29.62 -13.46 -22.17
N GLU A 90 29.97 -14.44 -23.02
CA GLU A 90 29.96 -14.27 -24.48
C GLU A 90 28.58 -14.56 -25.07
N SER A 91 27.78 -15.39 -24.40
CA SER A 91 26.41 -15.67 -24.83
C SER A 91 25.49 -14.49 -24.55
N LEU A 92 24.84 -13.97 -25.60
CA LEU A 92 23.82 -12.92 -25.50
C LEU A 92 22.71 -13.28 -24.50
N ILE A 93 22.29 -14.54 -24.47
CA ILE A 93 21.22 -15.02 -23.59
C ILE A 93 21.65 -14.91 -22.13
N ARG A 94 22.83 -15.42 -21.80
CA ARG A 94 23.34 -15.39 -20.43
C ARG A 94 23.67 -13.97 -19.96
N ARG A 95 24.13 -13.10 -20.87
CA ARG A 95 24.31 -11.67 -20.60
C ARG A 95 22.99 -10.98 -20.29
N SER A 96 21.94 -11.29 -21.07
CA SER A 96 20.59 -10.75 -20.82
C SER A 96 20.06 -11.21 -19.46
N ILE A 97 20.27 -12.47 -19.09
CA ILE A 97 19.91 -13.00 -17.77
C ILE A 97 20.68 -12.26 -16.66
N GLN A 98 21.99 -12.09 -16.80
CA GLN A 98 22.81 -11.33 -15.84
C GLN A 98 22.30 -9.89 -15.66
N ASP A 99 21.89 -9.24 -16.75
CA ASP A 99 21.39 -7.87 -16.73
C ASP A 99 20.04 -7.74 -16.02
N ILE A 100 19.08 -8.63 -16.30
CA ILE A 100 17.74 -8.61 -15.65
C ILE A 100 17.77 -9.08 -14.20
N SER A 101 18.75 -9.93 -13.83
CA SER A 101 18.93 -10.42 -12.46
C SER A 101 19.80 -9.50 -11.58
N ASN A 102 20.22 -8.34 -12.09
CA ASN A 102 21.11 -7.45 -11.35
C ASN A 102 20.36 -6.75 -10.20
N VAL A 103 20.77 -7.06 -8.97
CA VAL A 103 20.16 -6.55 -7.73
C VAL A 103 20.26 -5.02 -7.63
N GLU A 104 21.38 -4.41 -8.02
CA GLU A 104 21.57 -2.97 -7.93
C GLU A 104 20.71 -2.20 -8.93
N LYS A 105 20.51 -2.77 -10.14
CA LYS A 105 19.55 -2.23 -11.12
C LYS A 105 18.12 -2.32 -10.59
N LEU A 106 17.73 -3.46 -9.99
CA LEU A 106 16.40 -3.60 -9.38
C LEU A 106 16.20 -2.62 -8.22
N LYS A 107 17.20 -2.45 -7.34
CA LYS A 107 17.15 -1.46 -6.25
C LYS A 107 17.01 -0.03 -6.79
N THR A 108 17.69 0.30 -7.88
CA THR A 108 17.62 1.62 -8.50
C THR A 108 16.22 1.86 -9.09
N TYR A 109 15.71 0.90 -9.86
CA TYR A 109 14.35 0.94 -10.42
C TYR A 109 13.28 1.04 -9.32
N ALA A 110 13.40 0.23 -8.27
CA ALA A 110 12.49 0.27 -7.13
C ALA A 110 12.54 1.61 -6.40
N LYS A 111 13.72 2.25 -6.25
CA LYS A 111 13.84 3.60 -5.68
C LYS A 111 13.18 4.66 -6.56
N GLU A 112 13.23 4.53 -7.89
CA GLU A 112 12.55 5.46 -8.81
C GLU A 112 11.02 5.31 -8.72
N ILE A 113 10.54 4.07 -8.62
CA ILE A 113 9.12 3.80 -8.35
C ILE A 113 8.72 4.34 -6.98
N ASP A 114 9.50 4.09 -5.93
CA ASP A 114 9.19 4.53 -4.57
C ASP A 114 9.18 6.06 -4.44
N ARG A 115 10.06 6.77 -5.15
CA ARG A 115 10.01 8.25 -5.24
C ARG A 115 8.77 8.79 -5.95
N SER A 116 8.24 8.04 -6.91
CA SER A 116 7.02 8.41 -7.64
C SER A 116 5.74 7.86 -7.01
N MET A 117 5.87 6.96 -6.04
CA MET A 117 4.77 6.25 -5.42
C MET A 117 5.21 5.79 -4.05
N TRP A 118 5.34 6.73 -3.13
CA TRP A 118 5.78 6.45 -1.77
C TRP A 118 4.73 5.57 -1.07
N CYS A 119 5.06 4.28 -0.99
CA CYS A 119 4.22 3.27 -0.39
C CYS A 119 4.73 3.04 1.04
N PRO A 120 4.08 3.61 2.07
CA PRO A 120 4.63 3.74 3.42
C PRO A 120 4.79 2.39 4.16
N PHE A 121 4.25 1.30 3.62
CA PHE A 121 4.15 0.02 4.32
C PHE A 121 5.11 -1.07 3.80
N GLY A 122 6.07 -0.71 2.94
CA GLY A 122 7.20 -1.56 2.57
C GLY A 122 6.87 -2.78 1.67
N HIS A 123 5.71 -3.43 1.85
CA HIS A 123 5.28 -4.55 1.01
C HIS A 123 3.76 -4.59 0.90
N ILE A 124 3.25 -4.31 -0.29
CA ILE A 124 1.84 -4.45 -0.63
C ILE A 124 1.62 -5.90 -1.03
N SER A 125 0.68 -6.58 -0.36
CA SER A 125 0.44 -8.00 -0.61
C SER A 125 -0.09 -8.24 -2.04
N GLU A 126 0.17 -9.42 -2.61
CA GLU A 126 -0.41 -9.81 -3.90
C GLU A 126 -1.94 -9.73 -3.88
N ALA A 127 -2.56 -10.06 -2.73
CA ALA A 127 -4.00 -9.93 -2.52
C ALA A 127 -4.46 -8.46 -2.62
N SER A 128 -3.73 -7.53 -2.00
CA SER A 128 -3.99 -6.09 -2.09
C SER A 128 -3.83 -5.56 -3.52
N ILE A 129 -2.83 -6.03 -4.27
CA ILE A 129 -2.63 -5.67 -5.69
C ILE A 129 -3.81 -6.17 -6.54
N LYS A 130 -4.20 -7.44 -6.38
CA LYS A 130 -5.36 -8.02 -7.08
C LYS A 130 -6.64 -7.26 -6.76
N LYS A 131 -6.86 -6.93 -5.49
CA LYS A 131 -8.01 -6.13 -5.06
C LYS A 131 -7.98 -4.74 -5.69
N ALA A 132 -6.83 -4.06 -5.67
CA ALA A 132 -6.68 -2.74 -6.29
C ALA A 132 -6.97 -2.77 -7.80
N ARG A 133 -6.54 -3.81 -8.52
CA ARG A 133 -6.87 -4.01 -9.95
C ARG A 133 -8.38 -4.15 -10.17
N SER A 134 -9.04 -5.01 -9.37
CA SER A 134 -10.50 -5.17 -9.45
C SER A 134 -11.25 -3.86 -9.23
N ILE A 135 -10.79 -3.03 -8.27
CA ILE A 135 -11.40 -1.71 -8.02
C ILE A 135 -11.22 -0.79 -9.23
N LEU A 136 -10.04 -0.78 -9.88
CA LEU A 136 -9.82 0.01 -11.08
C LEU A 136 -10.70 -0.45 -12.26
N ASP A 137 -10.94 -1.75 -12.39
CA ASP A 137 -11.88 -2.28 -13.40
C ASP A 137 -13.31 -1.82 -13.14
N ASP A 138 -13.72 -1.73 -11.87
CA ASP A 138 -15.02 -1.20 -11.48
C ASP A 138 -15.10 0.33 -11.67
N CYS A 139 -14.01 1.06 -11.45
CA CYS A 139 -13.92 2.49 -11.80
C CYS A 139 -14.13 2.70 -13.30
N GLU A 140 -13.51 1.88 -14.16
CA GLU A 140 -13.65 2.01 -15.61
C GLU A 140 -15.09 1.77 -16.06
N LYS A 141 -15.74 0.72 -15.53
CA LYS A 141 -17.17 0.48 -15.77
C LYS A 141 -18.05 1.65 -15.32
N ASN A 142 -17.71 2.28 -14.19
CA ASN A 142 -18.46 3.43 -13.70
C ASN A 142 -18.28 4.67 -14.58
N VAL A 143 -17.09 4.87 -15.15
CA VAL A 143 -16.84 5.93 -16.15
C VAL A 143 -17.64 5.67 -17.43
N GLU A 144 -17.70 4.42 -17.92
CA GLU A 144 -18.55 4.07 -19.05
C GLU A 144 -20.04 4.26 -18.76
N GLU A 145 -20.48 3.99 -17.52
CA GLU A 145 -21.86 4.27 -17.11
C GLU A 145 -22.12 5.78 -17.06
N LEU A 146 -21.16 6.59 -16.61
CA LEU A 146 -21.27 8.04 -16.67
C LEU A 146 -21.46 8.54 -18.11
N GLU A 147 -20.65 8.04 -19.04
CA GLU A 147 -20.77 8.34 -20.48
C GLU A 147 -22.17 7.98 -21.01
N LYS A 148 -22.71 6.81 -20.63
CA LYS A 148 -24.05 6.37 -21.02
C LYS A 148 -25.16 7.22 -20.40
N VAL A 149 -25.02 7.62 -19.13
CA VAL A 149 -26.00 8.48 -18.45
C VAL A 149 -26.04 9.85 -19.12
N LEU A 150 -24.88 10.45 -19.39
CA LEU A 150 -24.78 11.75 -20.06
C LEU A 150 -25.31 11.72 -21.50
N ALA A 151 -25.21 10.58 -22.19
CA ALA A 151 -25.75 10.40 -23.54
C ALA A 151 -27.28 10.29 -23.60
N LYS A 152 -27.97 10.03 -22.48
CA LYS A 152 -29.45 9.97 -22.44
C LYS A 152 -30.02 11.39 -22.46
N GLU A 153 -30.96 11.67 -23.36
CA GLU A 153 -31.57 13.01 -23.49
C GLU A 153 -32.34 13.46 -22.22
N ASN A 154 -32.87 12.52 -21.43
CA ASN A 154 -33.68 12.78 -20.23
C ASN A 154 -32.98 12.43 -18.91
N HIS A 155 -31.65 12.45 -18.86
CA HIS A 155 -30.97 12.22 -17.58
C HIS A 155 -31.28 13.34 -16.58
N THR A 156 -31.42 12.99 -15.31
CA THR A 156 -31.56 13.99 -14.24
C THR A 156 -30.21 14.25 -13.58
N ASP A 157 -30.06 15.43 -12.98
CA ASP A 157 -28.87 15.76 -12.16
C ASP A 157 -28.67 14.72 -11.04
N ALA A 158 -29.75 14.16 -10.52
CA ALA A 158 -29.70 13.10 -9.51
C ALA A 158 -29.10 11.78 -10.04
N ASP A 159 -29.28 11.47 -11.33
CA ASP A 159 -28.67 10.29 -11.96
C ASP A 159 -27.15 10.48 -12.08
N VAL A 160 -26.72 11.66 -12.49
CA VAL A 160 -25.30 12.03 -12.63
C VAL A 160 -24.61 12.04 -11.27
N LEU A 161 -25.23 12.64 -10.25
CA LEU A 161 -24.69 12.69 -8.88
C LEU A 161 -24.46 11.29 -8.30
N ARG A 162 -25.37 10.34 -8.56
CA ARG A 162 -25.23 8.95 -8.09
C ARG A 162 -23.99 8.26 -8.65
N VAL A 163 -23.70 8.50 -9.93
CA VAL A 163 -22.50 7.94 -10.59
C VAL A 163 -21.24 8.59 -10.02
N PHE A 164 -21.24 9.90 -9.76
CA PHE A 164 -20.13 10.58 -9.10
C PHE A 164 -19.89 10.12 -7.65
N GLU A 165 -20.94 9.88 -6.87
CA GLU A 165 -20.83 9.29 -5.53
C GLU A 165 -20.19 7.90 -5.60
N THR A 166 -20.56 7.11 -6.61
CA THR A 166 -19.96 5.79 -6.87
C THR A 166 -18.48 5.93 -7.22
N SER A 167 -18.10 6.84 -8.13
CA SER A 167 -16.70 7.13 -8.45
C SER A 167 -15.90 7.52 -7.19
N ARG A 168 -16.49 8.36 -6.33
CA ARG A 168 -15.85 8.78 -5.08
C ARG A 168 -15.65 7.61 -4.12
N SER A 169 -16.65 6.73 -4.00
CA SER A 169 -16.57 5.54 -3.14
C SER A 169 -15.49 4.57 -3.64
N LEU A 170 -15.48 4.26 -4.93
CA LEU A 170 -14.48 3.37 -5.54
C LEU A 170 -13.07 3.94 -5.44
N SER A 171 -12.90 5.23 -5.73
CA SER A 171 -11.61 5.92 -5.57
C SER A 171 -11.14 5.88 -4.12
N GLY A 172 -12.05 6.15 -3.16
CA GLY A 172 -11.75 6.05 -1.73
C GLY A 172 -11.34 4.63 -1.31
N GLU A 173 -12.00 3.60 -1.86
CA GLU A 173 -11.64 2.20 -1.60
C GLU A 173 -10.27 1.84 -2.17
N PHE A 174 -9.95 2.35 -3.37
CA PHE A 174 -8.64 2.18 -3.99
C PHE A 174 -7.54 2.75 -3.08
N TYR A 175 -7.60 4.03 -2.68
CA TYR A 175 -6.56 4.64 -1.84
C TYR A 175 -6.47 4.02 -0.44
N SER A 176 -7.57 3.47 0.07
CA SER A 176 -7.58 2.74 1.34
C SER A 176 -6.90 1.37 1.25
N THR A 177 -6.96 0.73 0.08
CA THR A 177 -6.32 -0.57 -0.19
C THR A 177 -4.87 -0.37 -0.63
N PHE A 178 -4.63 0.71 -1.36
CA PHE A 178 -3.41 1.05 -2.06
C PHE A 178 -3.00 2.49 -1.73
N PRO A 179 -2.31 2.71 -0.60
CA PRO A 179 -1.99 4.05 -0.10
C PRO A 179 -0.87 4.70 -0.92
N ILE A 180 -1.20 5.77 -1.63
CA ILE A 180 -0.28 6.59 -2.43
C ILE A 180 0.03 7.89 -1.69
N ALA A 181 1.29 8.32 -1.73
CA ALA A 181 1.80 9.49 -1.05
C ALA A 181 1.60 10.84 -1.73
N ASP A 182 1.33 10.88 -3.03
CA ASP A 182 1.33 12.11 -3.85
C ASP A 182 0.28 13.19 -3.46
N PHE A 183 -0.45 12.99 -2.36
CA PHE A 183 -1.55 13.82 -1.91
C PHE A 183 -1.32 14.46 -0.52
N GLU A 184 -0.07 14.65 -0.11
CA GLU A 184 0.30 15.19 1.22
C GLU A 184 -0.42 16.52 1.58
N TYR A 185 -0.55 17.40 0.59
CA TYR A 185 -1.15 18.74 0.72
C TYR A 185 -2.39 18.93 -0.16
N GLY A 186 -2.88 17.85 -0.78
CA GLY A 186 -3.95 17.89 -1.78
C GLY A 186 -5.12 16.98 -1.43
N ALA A 187 -6.22 17.17 -2.15
CA ALA A 187 -7.28 16.17 -2.17
C ALA A 187 -6.82 14.95 -2.98
N VAL A 188 -7.21 13.75 -2.54
CA VAL A 188 -7.02 12.55 -3.36
C VAL A 188 -7.76 12.70 -4.68
N LYS A 189 -7.15 12.20 -5.76
CA LYS A 189 -7.74 12.27 -7.08
C LYS A 189 -8.96 11.35 -7.17
N ILE A 190 -10.01 11.78 -7.86
CA ILE A 190 -11.16 10.91 -8.13
C ILE A 190 -10.94 10.28 -9.51
N PHE A 191 -11.18 8.98 -9.63
CA PHE A 191 -11.16 8.28 -10.90
C PHE A 191 -12.47 8.52 -11.65
N ASP A 192 -12.52 9.63 -12.38
CA ASP A 192 -13.65 10.04 -13.22
C ASP A 192 -13.37 9.94 -14.73
N ASN A 193 -12.14 9.62 -15.12
CA ASN A 193 -11.72 9.47 -16.50
C ASN A 193 -10.80 8.25 -16.69
N LYS A 194 -10.75 7.74 -17.92
CA LYS A 194 -9.97 6.54 -18.29
C LYS A 194 -8.47 6.76 -18.19
N ASP A 195 -7.98 7.97 -18.47
CA ASP A 195 -6.55 8.28 -18.44
C ASP A 195 -5.98 8.14 -17.02
N ASP A 196 -6.72 8.57 -16.00
CA ASP A 196 -6.33 8.46 -14.60
C ASP A 196 -6.34 7.02 -14.09
N ILE A 197 -7.35 6.26 -14.51
CA ILE A 197 -7.44 4.84 -14.22
C ILE A 197 -6.23 4.11 -14.85
N ASN A 198 -5.90 4.43 -16.11
CA ASN A 198 -4.77 3.82 -16.80
C ASN A 198 -3.42 4.19 -16.15
N ARG A 199 -3.24 5.45 -15.73
CA ARG A 199 -2.04 5.86 -14.95
C ARG A 199 -1.92 5.10 -13.62
N ALA A 200 -3.04 4.88 -12.93
CA ALA A 200 -3.05 4.07 -11.71
C ALA A 200 -2.74 2.59 -12.00
N ARG A 201 -3.25 2.04 -13.12
CA ARG A 201 -2.94 0.67 -13.57
C ARG A 201 -1.47 0.49 -13.89
N GLU A 202 -0.86 1.38 -14.68
CA GLU A 202 0.57 1.34 -15.00
C GLU A 202 1.42 1.34 -13.72
N SER A 203 1.01 2.17 -12.76
CA SER A 203 1.65 2.26 -11.46
C SER A 203 1.56 0.92 -10.70
N LEU A 204 0.37 0.32 -10.59
CA LEU A 204 0.20 -1.03 -10.01
C LEU A 204 1.03 -2.11 -10.72
N VAL A 205 1.17 -2.05 -12.05
CA VAL A 205 1.97 -3.00 -12.83
C VAL A 205 3.44 -2.89 -12.43
N ARG A 206 4.01 -1.68 -12.44
CA ARG A 206 5.41 -1.44 -12.05
C ARG A 206 5.74 -1.96 -10.65
N MET A 207 4.82 -1.81 -9.70
CA MET A 207 5.04 -2.35 -8.34
C MET A 207 4.92 -3.87 -8.27
N SER A 208 4.00 -4.45 -9.04
CA SER A 208 3.91 -5.90 -9.16
C SER A 208 5.20 -6.48 -9.76
N GLU A 209 5.83 -5.79 -10.72
CA GLU A 209 7.10 -6.21 -11.30
C GLU A 209 8.24 -6.16 -10.27
N VAL A 210 8.29 -5.12 -9.44
CA VAL A 210 9.27 -5.02 -8.34
C VAL A 210 9.04 -6.12 -7.30
N GLU A 211 7.79 -6.40 -6.92
CA GLU A 211 7.45 -7.50 -5.99
C GLU A 211 7.92 -8.84 -6.54
N VAL A 212 7.56 -9.16 -7.79
CA VAL A 212 7.92 -10.43 -8.44
C VAL A 212 9.43 -10.54 -8.59
N GLY A 213 10.11 -9.48 -9.05
CA GLY A 213 11.56 -9.45 -9.18
C GLY A 213 12.27 -9.66 -7.85
N THR A 214 11.78 -9.03 -6.78
CA THR A 214 12.30 -9.20 -5.42
C THR A 214 12.15 -10.65 -4.97
N ARG A 215 10.96 -11.23 -5.14
CA ARG A 215 10.65 -12.62 -4.77
C ARG A 215 11.50 -13.64 -5.52
N LEU A 216 11.68 -13.43 -6.83
CA LEU A 216 12.52 -14.30 -7.67
C LEU A 216 13.99 -14.28 -7.22
N LEU A 217 14.53 -13.12 -6.84
CA LEU A 217 15.92 -12.99 -6.41
C LEU A 217 16.16 -13.52 -4.98
N THR A 218 15.17 -13.46 -4.10
CA THR A 218 15.29 -13.93 -2.71
C THR A 218 14.86 -15.38 -2.53
N GLY A 219 14.23 -16.00 -3.53
CA GLY A 219 13.71 -17.37 -3.46
C GLY A 219 12.56 -17.53 -2.47
N ALA A 220 11.80 -16.46 -2.22
CA ALA A 220 10.79 -16.35 -1.14
C ALA A 220 9.35 -16.74 -1.53
#